data_AF-A0A4Z1JET8-F1
#
_entry.id   AF-A0A4Z1JET8-F1
#
_cell.length_a   1.000
_cell.length_b   1.000
_cell.length_c   1.000
_cell.angle_alpha   90.00
_cell.angle_beta   90.00
_cell.angle_gamma   90.00
#
_symmetry.space_group_name_H-M   'P 1'
#
loop_
_entity.id
_entity.type
_entity.pdbx_description
1 polymer ?
#
loop_
_entity_poly.entity_id
_entity_poly.type
_entity_poly.pdbx_seq_one_letter_code
_entity_poly.pdbx_strand_id
1 'polypeptide(L)'
;MSLDVTPRIQAAGKEFPVGQCTCVGLARFTLGGDIGPYSSLYGPASDSVYEMELVFGAGEILTVSEDQNPDLFWVMRGAGFNYGVVTSIEYNVYDSTNGEKAIDADVTFTGAQNGTIWKIMESFVGKQPDQPSISAEINFSATSGIVILVNLLYAGPQEELDPIMQPFLDLQPSNLNISSIAWHDIPYSFPYGARVQGCSVTGIEYVPDSVNLYQIDIDNVINAVNLINTSMTLAPELQTVTIALDMYAQGGFQRNTYTSSAFPYRDIVIFA
;
A
#
# COMPACT_ATOMS: atom_id res chain seq x y z
N MET A 1 11.08 -4.47 -12.78
CA MET A 1 9.99 -4.63 -11.78
C MET A 1 10.51 -4.21 -10.43
N SER A 2 9.63 -3.88 -9.48
CA SER A 2 10.04 -3.52 -8.12
C SER A 2 10.94 -4.60 -7.49
N LEU A 3 10.61 -5.87 -7.74
CA LEU A 3 11.39 -7.03 -7.28
C LEU A 3 12.80 -7.15 -7.85
N ASP A 4 13.11 -6.49 -8.97
CA ASP A 4 14.47 -6.53 -9.54
C ASP A 4 15.44 -5.63 -8.76
N VAL A 5 14.89 -4.71 -7.96
CA VAL A 5 15.65 -3.63 -7.31
C VAL A 5 15.66 -3.78 -5.79
N THR A 6 14.55 -4.19 -5.16
CA THR A 6 14.45 -4.29 -3.69
C THR A 6 15.53 -5.19 -3.06
N PRO A 7 15.92 -6.36 -3.60
CA PRO A 7 16.98 -7.15 -2.97
C PRO A 7 18.35 -6.46 -2.99
N ARG A 8 18.61 -5.62 -4.01
CA ARG A 8 19.86 -4.85 -4.11
C ARG A 8 19.88 -3.67 -3.16
N ILE A 9 18.73 -3.01 -2.98
CA ILE A 9 18.56 -1.94 -1.99
C ILE A 9 18.81 -2.50 -0.59
N GLN A 10 18.20 -3.63 -0.25
CA GLN A 10 18.41 -4.27 1.05
C GLN A 10 19.86 -4.70 1.27
N ALA A 11 20.51 -5.30 0.26
CA ALA A 11 21.91 -5.71 0.37
C ALA A 11 22.89 -4.53 0.61
N ALA A 12 22.45 -3.30 0.34
CA ALA A 12 23.18 -2.08 0.67
C ALA A 12 22.87 -1.53 2.08
N GLY A 13 22.09 -2.25 2.90
CA GLY A 13 21.59 -1.81 4.19
C GLY A 13 20.56 -0.68 4.08
N LYS A 14 19.78 -0.67 2.99
CA LYS A 14 18.80 0.38 2.67
C LYS A 14 17.39 -0.16 2.50
N GLU A 15 16.42 0.75 2.54
CA GLU A 15 14.98 0.53 2.33
C GLU A 15 14.39 1.63 1.42
N PHE A 16 13.21 1.34 0.86
CA PHE A 16 12.54 2.22 -0.09
C PHE A 16 10.99 2.04 -0.03
N PRO A 17 10.18 3.10 -0.13
CA PRO A 17 8.73 2.96 -0.16
C PRO A 17 8.29 2.42 -1.53
N VAL A 18 7.81 1.17 -1.57
CA VAL A 18 7.33 0.53 -2.81
C VAL A 18 6.07 -0.29 -2.55
N GLY A 19 5.21 -0.37 -3.56
CA GLY A 19 4.04 -1.23 -3.56
C GLY A 19 4.36 -2.73 -3.43
N GLN A 20 3.30 -3.51 -3.22
CA GLN A 20 3.40 -4.93 -2.81
C GLN A 20 3.21 -5.95 -3.94
N CYS A 21 2.84 -5.50 -5.15
CA CYS A 21 2.58 -6.41 -6.27
C CYS A 21 3.87 -6.81 -6.97
N THR A 22 4.12 -8.11 -7.09
CA THR A 22 5.37 -8.69 -7.63
C THR A 22 5.62 -8.37 -9.10
N CYS A 23 4.58 -8.20 -9.90
CA CYS A 23 4.65 -7.94 -11.34
C CYS A 23 4.73 -6.45 -11.71
N VAL A 24 4.62 -5.55 -10.74
CA VAL A 24 4.51 -4.12 -11.03
C VAL A 24 5.88 -3.52 -11.38
N GLY A 25 5.90 -2.69 -12.41
CA GLY A 25 7.06 -1.93 -12.83
C GLY A 25 7.26 -0.68 -11.97
N LEU A 26 8.35 -0.64 -11.21
CA LEU A 26 8.72 0.47 -10.32
C LEU A 26 8.59 1.85 -10.96
N ALA A 27 9.27 2.07 -12.10
CA ALA A 27 9.32 3.38 -12.75
C ALA A 27 7.92 3.94 -13.07
N ARG A 28 7.05 3.14 -13.71
CA ARG A 28 5.70 3.57 -14.07
C ARG A 28 4.87 3.93 -12.83
N PHE A 29 4.98 3.14 -11.77
CA PHE A 29 4.23 3.37 -10.54
C PHE A 29 4.74 4.61 -9.80
N THR A 30 6.05 4.83 -9.76
CA THR A 30 6.65 6.07 -9.23
C THR A 30 6.05 7.31 -9.89
N LEU A 31 5.80 7.30 -11.20
CA LEU A 31 5.22 8.46 -11.91
C LEU A 31 3.80 8.82 -11.48
N GLY A 32 3.07 7.91 -10.83
CA GLY A 32 1.74 8.12 -10.25
C GLY A 32 1.74 8.31 -8.74
N GLY A 33 2.89 8.19 -8.07
CA GLY A 33 3.01 8.30 -6.61
C GLY A 33 2.88 7.00 -5.83
N ASP A 34 3.37 5.88 -6.38
CA ASP A 34 3.49 4.55 -5.75
C ASP A 34 3.48 4.56 -4.21
N ILE A 35 2.51 3.85 -3.65
CA ILE A 35 2.28 3.73 -2.21
C ILE A 35 2.40 2.27 -1.77
N GLY A 36 2.88 2.08 -0.56
CA GLY A 36 2.94 0.77 0.07
C GLY A 36 3.18 0.86 1.58
N PRO A 37 3.43 -0.28 2.25
CA PRO A 37 3.63 -0.38 3.68
C PRO A 37 4.67 0.57 4.27
N TYR A 38 5.73 0.87 3.53
CA TYR A 38 6.79 1.78 3.97
C TYR A 38 6.51 3.26 3.63
N SER A 39 5.39 3.56 2.97
CA SER A 39 4.98 4.94 2.72
C SER A 39 4.62 5.70 4.00
N SER A 40 4.23 5.00 5.07
CA SER A 40 4.07 5.61 6.39
C SER A 40 5.37 6.21 6.94
N LEU A 41 6.52 5.62 6.61
CA LEU A 41 7.84 6.13 7.01
C LEU A 41 8.38 7.18 6.03
N TYR A 42 8.19 6.94 4.73
CA TYR A 42 8.97 7.63 3.69
C TYR A 42 8.14 8.43 2.69
N GLY A 43 6.82 8.30 2.72
CA GLY A 43 5.92 8.90 1.74
C GLY A 43 5.73 8.06 0.48
N PRO A 44 5.04 8.57 -0.55
CA PRO A 44 4.96 7.91 -1.84
C PRO A 44 6.35 7.83 -2.50
N ALA A 45 6.61 6.79 -3.30
CA ALA A 45 7.90 6.61 -3.96
C ALA A 45 8.30 7.77 -4.88
N SER A 46 7.32 8.51 -5.39
CA SER A 46 7.54 9.75 -6.15
C SER A 46 8.30 10.80 -5.37
N ASP A 47 8.12 10.87 -4.05
CA ASP A 47 8.81 11.85 -3.20
C ASP A 47 10.28 11.50 -3.00
N SER A 48 10.64 10.23 -3.20
CA SER A 48 12.01 9.75 -3.13
C SER A 48 12.79 9.99 -4.42
N VAL A 49 12.16 10.46 -5.49
CA VAL A 49 12.86 10.76 -6.75
C VAL A 49 13.81 11.94 -6.55
N TYR A 50 15.07 11.73 -6.91
CA TYR A 50 16.09 12.77 -6.95
C TYR A 50 16.18 13.43 -8.33
N GLU A 51 16.22 12.61 -9.39
CA GLU A 51 16.36 13.06 -10.78
C GLU A 51 15.71 12.02 -11.72
N MET A 52 15.25 12.45 -12.90
CA MET A 52 14.88 11.54 -13.99
C MET A 52 15.48 11.99 -15.33
N GLU A 53 15.78 11.01 -16.18
CA GLU A 53 15.97 11.24 -17.61
C GLU A 53 14.70 10.80 -18.37
N LEU A 54 14.25 11.61 -19.33
CA LEU A 54 13.11 11.26 -20.16
C LEU A 54 13.28 11.71 -21.61
N VAL A 55 12.62 10.97 -22.51
CA VAL A 55 12.35 11.39 -23.88
C VAL A 55 11.04 12.18 -23.88
N PHE A 56 11.14 13.47 -24.17
CA PHE A 56 10.05 14.44 -24.21
C PHE A 56 9.64 14.79 -25.64
N GLY A 57 8.34 15.06 -25.83
CA GLY A 57 7.79 15.57 -27.08
C GLY A 57 8.25 14.81 -28.33
N ALA A 58 8.93 15.51 -29.24
CA ALA A 58 9.39 14.97 -30.53
C ALA A 58 10.70 14.15 -30.47
N GLY A 59 11.15 13.74 -29.28
CA GLY A 59 12.34 12.92 -29.09
C GLY A 59 13.50 13.63 -28.40
N GLU A 60 13.27 14.76 -27.74
CA GLU A 60 14.29 15.46 -26.96
C GLU A 60 14.57 14.69 -25.67
N ILE A 61 15.86 14.53 -25.32
CA ILE A 61 16.25 13.93 -24.05
C ILE A 61 16.43 15.06 -23.03
N LEU A 62 15.64 15.00 -21.96
CA LEU A 62 15.69 15.95 -20.86
C LEU A 62 16.11 15.25 -19.58
N THR A 63 16.87 15.98 -18.76
CA THR A 63 17.05 15.70 -17.34
C THR A 63 16.10 16.59 -16.55
N VAL A 64 15.39 16.03 -15.58
CA VAL A 64 14.45 16.74 -14.71
C VAL A 64 14.80 16.50 -13.25
N SER A 65 14.95 17.59 -12.49
CA SER A 65 15.27 17.61 -11.06
C SER A 65 14.74 18.91 -10.44
N GLU A 66 15.00 19.16 -9.16
CA GLU A 66 14.64 20.44 -8.51
C GLU A 66 15.36 21.64 -9.15
N ASP A 67 16.58 21.42 -9.66
CA ASP A 67 17.41 22.47 -10.25
C ASP A 67 17.32 22.54 -11.78
N GLN A 68 16.74 21.52 -12.43
CA GLN A 68 16.64 21.43 -13.89
C GLN A 68 15.22 21.06 -14.33
N ASN A 69 14.57 21.92 -15.11
CA ASN A 69 13.17 21.75 -15.53
C ASN A 69 12.19 21.49 -14.35
N PRO A 70 12.18 22.33 -13.30
CA PRO A 70 11.48 22.06 -12.04
C PRO A 70 9.97 21.88 -12.20
N ASP A 71 9.33 22.60 -13.13
CA ASP A 71 7.90 22.45 -13.39
C ASP A 71 7.59 21.05 -13.96
N LEU A 72 8.44 20.55 -14.86
CA LEU A 72 8.31 19.20 -15.39
C LEU A 72 8.63 18.17 -14.31
N PHE A 73 9.69 18.37 -13.52
CA PHE A 73 10.03 17.51 -12.39
C PHE A 73 8.89 17.38 -11.37
N TRP A 74 8.22 18.49 -11.05
CA TRP A 74 7.04 18.52 -10.20
C TRP A 74 5.91 17.65 -10.77
N VAL A 75 5.61 17.81 -12.06
CA VAL A 75 4.57 17.03 -12.76
C VAL A 75 4.91 15.54 -12.81
N MET A 76 6.18 15.22 -13.08
CA MET A 76 6.64 13.84 -13.21
C MET A 76 6.45 13.03 -11.92
N ARG A 77 6.44 13.70 -10.76
CA ARG A 77 6.17 13.11 -9.44
C ARG A 77 4.67 13.10 -9.11
N GLY A 78 3.89 12.30 -9.85
CA GLY A 78 2.46 12.05 -9.57
C GLY A 78 1.55 12.07 -10.80
N ALA A 79 1.97 12.72 -11.90
CA ALA A 79 1.24 12.73 -13.17
C ALA A 79 2.15 12.44 -14.38
N GLY A 80 3.35 11.89 -14.16
CA GLY A 80 4.41 11.82 -15.14
C GLY A 80 4.14 10.93 -16.36
N PHE A 81 3.25 9.97 -16.22
CA PHE A 81 2.83 9.07 -17.31
C PHE A 81 2.19 9.79 -18.51
N ASN A 82 1.87 11.09 -18.39
CA ASN A 82 1.32 11.90 -19.48
C ASN A 82 2.38 12.71 -20.25
N TYR A 83 3.62 12.76 -19.79
CA TYR A 83 4.58 13.79 -20.23
C TYR A 83 5.81 13.28 -20.97
N GLY A 84 6.03 11.97 -21.05
CA GLY A 84 7.11 11.40 -21.86
C GLY A 84 7.46 9.97 -21.50
N VAL A 85 8.54 9.47 -22.08
CA VAL A 85 9.07 8.14 -21.79
C VAL A 85 10.30 8.29 -20.90
N VAL A 86 10.17 7.91 -19.63
CA VAL A 86 11.28 7.92 -18.69
C VAL A 86 12.25 6.80 -19.02
N THR A 87 13.54 7.14 -19.13
CA THR A 87 14.63 6.23 -19.48
C THR A 87 15.49 5.87 -18.26
N SER A 88 15.60 6.77 -17.27
CA SER A 88 16.26 6.50 -15.99
C SER A 88 15.61 7.31 -14.86
N ILE A 89 15.70 6.79 -13.64
CA ILE A 89 15.29 7.47 -12.41
C ILE A 89 16.37 7.25 -11.36
N GLU A 90 16.78 8.33 -10.71
CA GLU A 90 17.61 8.30 -9.52
C GLU A 90 16.73 8.50 -8.28
N TYR A 91 16.94 7.68 -7.25
CA TYR A 91 16.15 7.71 -6.03
C TYR A 91 17.03 7.94 -4.81
N ASN A 92 16.50 8.73 -3.88
CA ASN A 92 16.90 8.69 -2.48
C ASN A 92 16.40 7.39 -1.85
N VAL A 93 17.27 6.71 -1.11
CA VAL A 93 16.95 5.50 -0.34
C VAL A 93 17.27 5.72 1.13
N TYR A 94 16.62 4.97 2.01
CA TYR A 94 16.65 5.19 3.46
C TYR A 94 17.42 4.09 4.17
N ASP A 95 17.98 4.35 5.35
CA ASP A 95 18.65 3.31 6.14
C ASP A 95 17.65 2.23 6.57
N SER A 96 18.05 0.96 6.47
CA SER A 96 17.17 -0.14 6.85
C SER A 96 16.77 -0.10 8.31
N THR A 97 15.51 -0.41 8.56
CA THR A 97 14.94 -0.61 9.89
C THR A 97 15.13 -2.05 10.35
N ASN A 98 15.11 -2.27 11.67
CA ASN A 98 14.97 -3.59 12.30
C ASN A 98 15.90 -4.71 11.75
N GLY A 99 17.13 -4.36 11.37
CA GLY A 99 18.08 -5.32 10.82
C GLY A 99 17.61 -5.95 9.50
N GLU A 100 17.04 -5.13 8.61
CA GLU A 100 16.57 -5.51 7.26
C GLU A 100 15.34 -6.45 7.26
N LYS A 101 14.56 -6.42 8.35
CA LYS A 101 13.39 -7.28 8.53
C LYS A 101 12.15 -6.48 8.86
N ALA A 102 11.01 -6.96 8.40
CA ALA A 102 9.70 -6.53 8.87
C ALA A 102 9.04 -7.65 9.69
N ILE A 103 8.14 -7.26 10.58
CA ILE A 103 7.17 -8.20 11.14
C ILE A 103 5.92 -8.15 10.26
N ASP A 104 5.46 -9.32 9.87
CA ASP A 104 4.25 -9.51 9.06
C ASP A 104 3.24 -10.33 9.86
N ALA A 105 2.15 -9.67 10.26
CA ALA A 105 1.08 -10.26 11.05
C ALA A 105 -0.22 -10.28 10.24
N ASP A 106 -0.58 -11.46 9.76
CA ASP A 106 -1.84 -11.71 9.09
C ASP A 106 -2.89 -12.25 10.08
N VAL A 107 -4.06 -11.62 10.08
CA VAL A 107 -5.15 -11.92 11.01
C VAL A 107 -6.44 -12.09 10.25
N THR A 108 -7.12 -13.23 10.42
CA THR A 108 -8.40 -13.50 9.74
C THR A 108 -9.57 -13.38 10.69
N PHE A 109 -10.64 -12.73 10.24
CA PHE A 109 -11.91 -12.55 10.93
C PHE A 109 -13.09 -12.95 10.04
N THR A 110 -14.24 -13.09 10.68
CA THR A 110 -15.52 -13.35 9.99
C THR A 110 -16.34 -12.06 9.89
N GLY A 111 -17.39 -12.07 9.07
CA GLY A 111 -18.35 -10.97 8.98
C GLY A 111 -18.99 -10.55 10.30
N ALA A 112 -19.00 -11.42 11.33
CA ALA A 112 -19.53 -11.07 12.65
C ALA A 112 -18.71 -9.97 13.34
N GLN A 113 -17.41 -9.84 13.03
CA GLN A 113 -16.53 -8.82 13.59
C GLN A 113 -16.43 -7.54 12.75
N ASN A 114 -17.12 -7.47 11.60
CA ASN A 114 -17.01 -6.38 10.61
C ASN A 114 -17.02 -4.98 11.25
N GLY A 115 -18.06 -4.64 12.01
CA GLY A 115 -18.16 -3.32 12.64
C GLY A 115 -17.14 -3.05 13.76
N THR A 116 -16.64 -4.08 14.43
CA THR A 116 -15.65 -3.91 15.51
C THR A 116 -14.25 -3.67 14.94
N ILE A 117 -13.92 -4.31 13.81
CA ILE A 117 -12.66 -4.09 13.09
C ILE A 117 -12.56 -2.62 12.65
N TRP A 118 -13.62 -2.06 12.09
CA TRP A 118 -13.62 -0.65 11.68
C TRP A 118 -13.49 0.32 12.85
N LYS A 119 -14.05 -0.01 14.03
CA LYS A 119 -13.83 0.79 15.24
C LYS A 119 -12.37 0.77 15.70
N ILE A 120 -11.70 -0.37 15.56
CA ILE A 120 -10.27 -0.47 15.85
C ILE A 120 -9.47 0.39 14.86
N MET A 121 -9.73 0.27 13.55
CA MET A 121 -9.05 1.08 12.53
C MET A 121 -9.33 2.59 12.72
N GLU A 122 -10.58 2.97 13.00
CA GLU A 122 -10.95 4.36 13.32
C GLU A 122 -10.16 4.91 14.52
N SER A 123 -9.89 4.08 15.53
CA SER A 123 -9.15 4.50 16.73
C SER A 123 -7.69 4.92 16.43
N PHE A 124 -7.13 4.44 15.31
CA PHE A 124 -5.80 4.82 14.83
C PHE A 124 -5.78 6.10 14.00
N VAL A 125 -6.94 6.65 13.59
CA VAL A 125 -6.99 7.85 12.76
C VAL A 125 -6.37 9.04 13.49
N GLY A 126 -5.33 9.62 12.89
CA GLY A 126 -4.53 10.70 13.48
C GLY A 126 -3.65 10.29 14.67
N LYS A 127 -3.55 9.00 14.98
CA LYS A 127 -2.81 8.46 16.14
C LYS A 127 -1.91 7.26 15.80
N GLN A 128 -2.00 6.72 14.59
CA GLN A 128 -1.16 5.62 14.13
C GLN A 128 0.32 6.03 14.18
N PRO A 129 1.20 5.24 14.84
CA PRO A 129 2.64 5.41 14.70
C PRO A 129 3.08 5.23 13.24
N ASP A 130 4.26 5.73 12.86
CA ASP A 130 4.71 5.66 11.45
C ASP A 130 5.20 4.26 11.03
N GLN A 131 5.55 3.40 11.98
CA GLN A 131 6.09 2.06 11.74
C GLN A 131 5.08 1.01 11.23
N PRO A 132 3.84 0.91 11.75
CA PRO A 132 2.85 -0.01 11.22
C PRO A 132 2.19 0.52 9.94
N SER A 133 2.00 -0.35 8.96
CA SER A 133 0.91 -0.22 7.99
C SER A 133 -0.19 -1.21 8.32
N ILE A 134 -1.44 -0.79 8.24
CA ILE A 134 -2.60 -1.65 8.53
C ILE A 134 -3.43 -1.77 7.25
N SER A 135 -3.54 -2.97 6.69
CA SER A 135 -4.39 -3.25 5.53
C SER A 135 -5.55 -4.12 5.93
N ALA A 136 -6.75 -3.82 5.43
CA ALA A 136 -7.91 -4.68 5.58
C ALA A 136 -8.44 -5.11 4.20
N GLU A 137 -8.46 -6.41 3.95
CA GLU A 137 -9.06 -7.00 2.75
C GLU A 137 -10.35 -7.72 3.10
N ILE A 138 -11.43 -7.31 2.45
CA ILE A 138 -12.73 -7.95 2.57
C ILE A 138 -12.95 -8.81 1.33
N ASN A 139 -13.10 -10.11 1.57
CA ASN A 139 -13.39 -11.12 0.56
C ASN A 139 -14.79 -11.72 0.79
N PHE A 140 -15.43 -12.16 -0.28
CA PHE A 140 -16.80 -12.67 -0.26
C PHE A 140 -16.87 -14.11 -0.71
N SER A 141 -17.61 -14.94 0.02
CA SER A 141 -17.76 -16.37 -0.27
C SER A 141 -19.20 -16.80 -0.12
N ALA A 142 -19.72 -17.59 -1.07
CA ALA A 142 -21.05 -18.19 -0.93
C ALA A 142 -21.17 -19.14 0.26
N THR A 143 -20.04 -19.70 0.75
CA THR A 143 -20.06 -20.64 1.88
C THR A 143 -19.81 -19.95 3.21
N SER A 144 -18.82 -19.04 3.26
CA SER A 144 -18.37 -18.40 4.49
C SER A 144 -18.95 -17.01 4.71
N GLY A 145 -19.64 -16.44 3.71
CA GLY A 145 -20.06 -15.05 3.72
C GLY A 145 -18.87 -14.10 3.63
N ILE A 146 -18.84 -13.10 4.50
CA ILE A 146 -17.77 -12.11 4.58
C ILE A 146 -16.57 -12.70 5.33
N VAL A 147 -15.39 -12.61 4.74
CA VAL A 147 -14.10 -12.89 5.35
C VAL A 147 -13.27 -11.62 5.34
N ILE A 148 -12.74 -11.21 6.50
CA ILE A 148 -11.95 -9.99 6.63
C ILE A 148 -10.53 -10.40 7.03
N LEU A 149 -9.58 -10.04 6.19
CA LEU A 149 -8.16 -10.19 6.43
C LEU A 149 -7.62 -8.86 6.91
N VAL A 150 -7.01 -8.82 8.08
CA VAL A 150 -6.26 -7.65 8.53
C VAL A 150 -4.79 -8.03 8.51
N ASN A 151 -3.98 -7.26 7.79
CA ASN A 151 -2.54 -7.36 7.82
C ASN A 151 -1.96 -6.16 8.59
N LEU A 152 -1.07 -6.45 9.52
CA LEU A 152 -0.21 -5.46 10.15
C LEU A 152 1.23 -5.76 9.74
N LEU A 153 1.77 -4.92 8.87
CA LEU A 153 3.18 -4.91 8.58
C LEU A 153 3.88 -3.88 9.47
N TYR A 154 4.93 -4.28 10.18
CA TYR A 154 5.63 -3.42 11.13
C TYR A 154 7.12 -3.32 10.82
N ALA A 155 7.59 -2.10 10.58
CA ALA A 155 9.00 -1.76 10.36
C ALA A 155 9.74 -1.56 11.70
N GLY A 156 9.81 -2.62 12.51
CA GLY A 156 10.36 -2.56 13.86
C GLY A 156 10.31 -3.92 14.59
N PRO A 157 10.75 -3.98 15.85
CA PRO A 157 10.73 -5.21 16.63
C PRO A 157 9.29 -5.63 17.00
N GLN A 158 9.07 -6.96 17.12
CA GLN A 158 7.77 -7.55 17.48
C GLN A 158 7.19 -6.95 18.76
N GLU A 159 8.02 -6.70 19.77
CA GLU A 159 7.55 -6.24 21.10
C GLU A 159 6.81 -4.89 21.04
N GLU A 160 7.09 -4.08 20.02
CA GLU A 160 6.41 -2.81 19.79
C GLU A 160 5.12 -2.97 18.96
N LEU A 161 5.01 -4.02 18.14
CA LEU A 161 3.80 -4.37 17.41
C LEU A 161 2.73 -4.97 18.34
N ASP A 162 3.14 -5.77 19.34
CA ASP A 162 2.24 -6.47 20.25
C ASP A 162 1.10 -5.58 20.81
N PRO A 163 1.35 -4.39 21.40
CA PRO A 163 0.29 -3.52 21.89
C PRO A 163 -0.60 -2.93 20.79
N ILE A 164 -0.10 -2.77 19.57
CA ILE A 164 -0.86 -2.26 18.40
C ILE A 164 -1.79 -3.35 17.86
N MET A 165 -1.33 -4.60 17.85
CA MET A 165 -2.07 -5.76 17.37
C MET A 165 -3.09 -6.27 18.41
N GLN A 166 -2.86 -6.04 19.70
CA GLN A 166 -3.70 -6.57 20.79
C GLN A 166 -5.21 -6.32 20.62
N PRO A 167 -5.69 -5.12 20.22
CA PRO A 167 -7.12 -4.89 20.00
C PRO A 167 -7.72 -5.84 18.95
N PHE A 168 -6.95 -6.24 17.93
CA PHE A 168 -7.39 -7.22 16.93
C PHE A 168 -7.41 -8.64 17.51
N LEU A 169 -6.44 -9.00 18.35
CA LEU A 169 -6.39 -10.31 19.01
C LEU A 169 -7.54 -10.51 20.00
N ASP A 170 -7.96 -9.45 20.69
CA ASP A 170 -9.09 -9.46 21.63
C ASP A 170 -10.42 -9.83 20.95
N LEU A 171 -10.52 -9.68 19.62
CA LEU A 171 -11.68 -10.09 18.82
C LEU A 171 -11.72 -11.60 18.52
N GLN A 172 -10.75 -12.36 19.02
CA GLN A 172 -10.62 -13.81 18.84
C GLN A 172 -10.61 -14.20 17.36
N PRO A 173 -9.54 -13.86 16.62
CA PRO A 173 -9.44 -14.15 15.19
C PRO A 173 -9.54 -15.65 14.90
N SER A 174 -10.09 -15.99 13.74
CA SER A 174 -10.21 -17.38 13.28
C SER A 174 -8.87 -17.96 12.80
N ASN A 175 -7.94 -17.08 12.40
CA ASN A 175 -6.57 -17.43 12.05
C ASN A 175 -5.63 -16.27 12.41
N LEU A 176 -4.43 -16.61 12.84
CA LEU A 176 -3.34 -15.69 13.10
C LEU A 176 -2.05 -16.31 12.59
N ASN A 177 -1.31 -15.59 11.76
CA ASN A 177 0.02 -15.94 11.33
C ASN A 177 0.94 -14.73 11.52
N ILE A 178 2.00 -14.90 12.30
CA ILE A 178 2.98 -13.85 12.55
C ILE A 178 4.34 -14.39 12.14
N SER A 179 5.05 -13.62 11.32
CA SER A 179 6.37 -13.98 10.85
C SER A 179 7.31 -12.77 10.83
N SER A 180 8.61 -13.05 10.96
CA SER A 180 9.65 -12.06 10.71
C SER A 180 10.28 -12.38 9.37
N ILE A 181 10.17 -11.45 8.43
CA ILE A 181 10.55 -11.62 7.03
C ILE A 181 11.61 -10.60 6.64
N ALA A 182 12.40 -10.88 5.60
CA ALA A 182 13.25 -9.86 5.01
C ALA A 182 12.37 -8.75 4.40
N TRP A 183 12.81 -7.50 4.48
CA TRP A 183 12.06 -6.38 3.91
C TRP A 183 11.77 -6.57 2.41
N HIS A 184 12.72 -7.09 1.64
CA HIS A 184 12.47 -7.32 0.21
C HIS A 184 11.48 -8.47 -0.08
N ASP A 185 11.14 -9.28 0.93
CA ASP A 185 10.25 -10.44 0.80
C ASP A 185 8.78 -10.13 1.08
N ILE A 186 8.46 -8.92 1.56
CA ILE A 186 7.07 -8.50 1.87
C ILE A 186 6.10 -8.79 0.71
N PRO A 187 6.43 -8.52 -0.58
CA PRO A 187 5.54 -8.85 -1.71
C PRO A 187 5.13 -10.33 -1.83
N TYR A 188 5.88 -11.24 -1.20
CA TYR A 188 5.62 -12.68 -1.23
C TYR A 188 4.82 -13.18 -0.02
N SER A 189 4.78 -12.42 1.06
CA SER A 189 4.10 -12.80 2.30
C SER A 189 2.81 -12.01 2.52
N PHE A 190 2.71 -10.79 2.00
CA PHE A 190 1.62 -9.87 2.26
C PHE A 190 0.39 -10.07 1.36
N PRO A 191 -0.81 -10.02 1.95
CA PRO A 191 -1.16 -10.82 3.12
C PRO A 191 -1.37 -12.29 2.71
N TYR A 192 -0.87 -13.24 3.50
CA TYR A 192 -0.75 -14.67 3.15
C TYR A 192 -0.25 -14.96 1.70
N GLY A 193 0.58 -14.07 1.15
CA GLY A 193 1.12 -14.14 -0.21
C GLY A 193 0.10 -13.90 -1.33
N ALA A 194 -1.06 -13.32 -1.02
CA ALA A 194 -2.13 -13.08 -2.00
C ALA A 194 -1.67 -12.21 -3.17
N ARG A 195 -0.71 -11.29 -2.95
CA ARG A 195 -0.17 -10.40 -4.01
C ARG A 195 0.57 -11.17 -5.12
N VAL A 196 1.17 -12.31 -4.80
CA VAL A 196 1.82 -13.19 -5.81
C VAL A 196 0.77 -13.80 -6.73
N GLN A 197 -0.37 -14.22 -6.17
CA GLN A 197 -1.43 -14.86 -6.95
C GLN A 197 -1.98 -13.89 -8.00
N GLY A 198 -2.27 -12.64 -7.63
CA GLY A 198 -2.76 -11.62 -8.55
C GLY A 198 -1.83 -11.34 -9.74
N CYS A 199 -0.52 -11.54 -9.57
CA CYS A 199 0.49 -11.31 -10.60
C CYS A 199 0.88 -12.56 -11.41
N SER A 200 0.52 -13.76 -10.96
CA SER A 200 0.95 -15.02 -11.56
C SER A 200 -0.14 -15.71 -12.39
N VAL A 201 -1.42 -15.37 -12.18
CA VAL A 201 -2.51 -15.95 -12.95
C VAL A 201 -2.71 -15.19 -14.26
N THR A 202 -2.66 -15.92 -15.38
CA THR A 202 -2.92 -15.37 -16.71
C THR A 202 -4.39 -15.58 -17.09
N GLY A 203 -4.96 -14.65 -17.88
CA GLY A 203 -6.35 -14.74 -18.36
C GLY A 203 -7.42 -14.26 -17.37
N ILE A 204 -7.02 -13.64 -16.25
CA ILE A 204 -7.93 -12.87 -15.39
C ILE A 204 -7.91 -11.41 -15.86
N GLU A 205 -9.09 -10.84 -16.07
CA GLU A 205 -9.24 -9.39 -16.23
C GLU A 205 -9.47 -8.77 -14.85
N TYR A 206 -8.52 -7.94 -14.41
CA TYR A 206 -8.66 -7.16 -13.18
C TYR A 206 -9.25 -5.79 -13.53
N VAL A 207 -10.37 -5.44 -12.88
CA VAL A 207 -11.05 -4.14 -13.05
C VAL A 207 -10.92 -3.37 -11.75
N PRO A 208 -9.84 -2.59 -11.56
CA PRO A 208 -9.69 -1.77 -10.37
C PRO A 208 -10.62 -0.56 -10.41
N ASP A 209 -11.14 -0.22 -9.25
CA ASP A 209 -11.65 1.12 -8.93
C ASP A 209 -10.98 1.51 -7.60
N SER A 210 -10.84 2.81 -7.36
CA SER A 210 -10.14 3.30 -6.17
C SER A 210 -10.77 4.59 -5.65
N VAL A 211 -10.88 4.69 -4.33
CA VAL A 211 -11.36 5.89 -3.64
C VAL A 211 -10.50 6.18 -2.43
N ASN A 212 -10.18 7.45 -2.21
CA ASN A 212 -9.48 7.85 -0.99
C ASN A 212 -10.48 8.28 0.07
N LEU A 213 -10.30 7.78 1.30
CA LEU A 213 -11.12 8.17 2.44
C LEU A 213 -10.33 9.14 3.33
N TYR A 214 -10.94 10.28 3.61
CA TYR A 214 -10.44 11.29 4.56
C TYR A 214 -10.94 11.05 5.99
N GLN A 215 -11.91 10.14 6.15
CA GLN A 215 -12.49 9.73 7.42
C GLN A 215 -13.07 8.33 7.26
N ILE A 216 -13.14 7.57 8.35
CA ILE A 216 -13.78 6.25 8.37
C ILE A 216 -15.23 6.43 8.83
N ASP A 217 -16.17 6.34 7.89
CA ASP A 217 -17.60 6.26 8.22
C ASP A 217 -17.98 4.78 8.37
N ILE A 218 -17.97 4.32 9.62
CA ILE A 218 -18.15 2.90 9.96
C ILE A 218 -19.47 2.35 9.39
N ASP A 219 -20.56 3.10 9.49
CA ASP A 219 -21.87 2.64 9.04
C ASP A 219 -21.89 2.48 7.51
N ASN A 220 -21.29 3.42 6.78
CA ASN A 220 -21.20 3.33 5.32
C ASN A 220 -20.28 2.20 4.85
N VAL A 221 -19.15 1.96 5.52
CA VAL A 221 -18.27 0.82 5.22
C VAL A 221 -19.01 -0.50 5.45
N ILE A 222 -19.72 -0.64 6.58
CA ILE A 222 -20.53 -1.84 6.87
C ILE A 222 -21.63 -2.01 5.81
N ASN A 223 -22.31 -0.93 5.42
CA ASN A 223 -23.36 -0.98 4.41
C ASN A 223 -22.81 -1.42 3.04
N ALA A 224 -21.66 -0.91 2.61
CA ALA A 224 -21.02 -1.30 1.36
C ALA A 224 -20.64 -2.79 1.36
N VAL A 225 -20.01 -3.27 2.44
CA VAL A 225 -19.65 -4.68 2.59
C VAL A 225 -20.89 -5.59 2.58
N ASN A 226 -21.93 -5.23 3.33
CA ASN A 226 -23.17 -6.00 3.39
C ASN A 226 -23.94 -5.99 2.06
N LEU A 227 -23.89 -4.88 1.33
CA LEU A 227 -24.51 -4.77 0.01
C LEU A 227 -23.91 -5.79 -0.96
N ILE A 228 -22.59 -5.90 -1.04
CA ILE A 228 -21.93 -6.90 -1.90
C ILE A 228 -22.29 -8.31 -1.44
N ASN A 229 -22.17 -8.58 -0.13
CA ASN A 229 -22.44 -9.90 0.42
C ASN A 229 -23.87 -10.39 0.15
N THR A 230 -24.88 -9.52 0.29
CA THR A 230 -26.28 -9.87 0.02
C THR A 230 -26.57 -9.99 -1.47
N SER A 231 -25.91 -9.16 -2.30
CA SER A 231 -26.08 -9.15 -3.75
C SER A 231 -25.50 -10.39 -4.45
N MET A 232 -24.61 -11.15 -3.79
CA MET A 232 -24.08 -12.41 -4.31
C MET A 232 -25.18 -13.43 -4.68
N THR A 233 -26.34 -13.35 -4.04
CA THR A 233 -27.49 -14.23 -4.35
C THR A 233 -28.10 -13.95 -5.71
N LEU A 234 -27.98 -12.71 -6.21
CA LEU A 234 -28.50 -12.27 -7.50
C LEU A 234 -27.42 -12.24 -8.57
N ALA A 235 -26.16 -11.98 -8.17
CA ALA A 235 -24.99 -11.86 -9.02
C ALA A 235 -23.83 -12.69 -8.43
N PRO A 236 -23.75 -14.00 -8.72
CA PRO A 236 -22.74 -14.90 -8.15
C PRO A 236 -21.29 -14.48 -8.44
N GLU A 237 -21.05 -13.72 -9.51
CA GLU A 237 -19.77 -13.13 -9.88
C GLU A 237 -19.20 -12.18 -8.81
N LEU A 238 -20.04 -11.62 -7.94
CA LEU A 238 -19.59 -10.75 -6.84
C LEU A 238 -18.73 -11.49 -5.79
N GLN A 239 -18.67 -12.82 -5.83
CA GLN A 239 -17.74 -13.60 -5.02
C GLN A 239 -16.27 -13.36 -5.37
N THR A 240 -15.97 -12.82 -6.55
CA THR A 240 -14.60 -12.50 -6.97
C THR A 240 -14.20 -11.06 -6.65
N VAL A 241 -15.09 -10.29 -6.03
CA VAL A 241 -14.78 -8.93 -5.58
C VAL A 241 -13.95 -9.01 -4.31
N THR A 242 -12.94 -8.15 -4.24
CA THR A 242 -12.19 -7.86 -3.02
C THR A 242 -12.26 -6.35 -2.80
N ILE A 243 -12.57 -5.93 -1.57
CA ILE A 243 -12.36 -4.54 -1.15
C ILE A 243 -11.07 -4.52 -0.34
N ALA A 244 -10.11 -3.68 -0.73
CA ALA A 244 -8.91 -3.41 0.06
C ALA A 244 -9.03 -2.02 0.70
N LEU A 245 -8.55 -1.89 1.93
CA LEU A 245 -8.53 -0.64 2.69
C LEU A 245 -7.17 -0.54 3.36
N ASP A 246 -6.27 0.23 2.74
CA ASP A 246 -4.90 0.40 3.19
C ASP A 246 -4.77 1.68 4.04
N MET A 247 -4.46 1.50 5.31
CA MET A 247 -4.25 2.55 6.29
C MET A 247 -2.74 2.77 6.53
N TYR A 248 -2.28 3.92 6.10
CA TYR A 248 -0.92 4.39 6.32
C TYR A 248 -0.93 5.57 7.27
N ALA A 249 -0.02 5.57 8.24
CA ALA A 249 0.25 6.77 9.03
C ALA A 249 0.73 7.92 8.15
N GLN A 250 0.45 9.15 8.58
CA GLN A 250 0.64 10.34 7.76
C GLN A 250 2.08 10.88 7.80
N GLY A 251 2.95 10.40 8.71
CA GLY A 251 4.28 10.97 8.91
C GLY A 251 5.09 11.07 7.62
N GLY A 252 5.20 9.96 6.88
CA GLY A 252 5.88 9.91 5.59
C GLY A 252 5.27 10.83 4.53
N PHE A 253 3.93 10.88 4.44
CA PHE A 253 3.21 11.73 3.48
C PHE A 253 3.36 13.23 3.78
N GLN A 254 3.46 13.60 5.07
CA GLN A 254 3.58 14.97 5.56
C GLN A 254 5.03 15.50 5.59
N ARG A 255 6.02 14.68 5.19
CA ARG A 255 7.37 15.17 4.91
C ARG A 255 7.39 16.20 3.77
N ASN A 256 6.40 16.15 2.90
CA ASN A 256 6.18 17.04 1.77
C ASN A 256 4.78 17.69 1.86
N THR A 257 4.59 18.79 1.15
CA THR A 257 3.31 19.50 1.10
C THR A 257 2.56 19.21 -0.20
N TYR A 258 1.30 19.64 -0.29
CA TYR A 258 0.49 19.54 -1.52
C TYR A 258 1.11 20.22 -2.75
N THR A 259 2.04 21.14 -2.54
CA THR A 259 2.72 21.87 -3.61
C THR A 259 4.07 21.26 -3.96
N SER A 260 4.56 20.25 -3.22
CA SER A 260 5.86 19.63 -3.45
C SER A 260 5.91 18.80 -4.75
N SER A 261 4.79 18.23 -5.18
CA SER A 261 4.69 17.38 -6.37
C SER A 261 3.27 17.34 -6.92
N ALA A 262 3.07 16.76 -8.10
CA ALA A 262 1.73 16.53 -8.66
C ALA A 262 0.90 15.51 -7.87
N PHE A 263 1.52 14.61 -7.10
CA PHE A 263 0.79 13.71 -6.19
C PHE A 263 0.08 14.49 -5.07
N PRO A 264 -1.27 14.51 -5.02
CA PRO A 264 -2.01 15.45 -4.16
C PRO A 264 -2.41 14.85 -2.80
N TYR A 265 -2.22 13.55 -2.57
CA TYR A 265 -2.84 12.83 -1.46
C TYR A 265 -1.94 12.82 -0.22
N ARG A 266 -1.99 13.87 0.60
CA ARG A 266 -1.07 14.07 1.75
C ARG A 266 -1.68 13.84 3.13
N ASP A 267 -3.01 13.84 3.22
CA ASP A 267 -3.80 13.74 4.46
C ASP A 267 -4.86 12.62 4.41
N ILE A 268 -4.70 11.69 3.47
CA ILE A 268 -5.57 10.52 3.34
C ILE A 268 -5.47 9.65 4.59
N VAL A 269 -6.61 9.09 4.99
CA VAL A 269 -6.70 8.16 6.12
C VAL A 269 -6.68 6.72 5.60
N ILE A 270 -7.42 6.42 4.53
CA ILE A 270 -7.44 5.12 3.87
C ILE A 270 -7.30 5.30 2.36
N PHE A 271 -6.42 4.53 1.74
CA PHE A 271 -6.41 4.27 0.30
C PHE A 271 -7.23 3.01 0.05
N ALA A 272 -8.30 3.10 -0.75
CA ALA A 272 -9.23 2.00 -1.04
C ALA A 272 -9.32 1.71 -2.53
#